data_AF-A0A849DQ71-F1
#
_entry.id   AF-A0A849DQ71-F1
#
_cell.length_a   1.000
_cell.length_b   1.000
_cell.length_c   1.000
_cell.angle_alpha   90.00
_cell.angle_beta   90.00
_cell.angle_gamma   90.00
#
_symmetry.space_group_name_H-M   'P 1'
#
loop_
_entity.id
_entity.type
_entity.pdbx_description
1 polymer ?
#
loop_
_entity_poly.entity_id
_entity_poly.type
_entity_poly.pdbx_seq_one_letter_code
_entity_poly.pdbx_strand_id
1 'polypeptide(L)' 'MAQPGIELLCPPIVHEPAHTLNQVVWQDPSEETIAERLEPHKVAFLAAARHSLN' A
#
# COMPACT_ATOMS: atom_id res chain seq x y z
N MET A 1 14.69 -13.47 -6.79
CA MET A 1 14.03 -14.72 -7.25
C MET A 1 12.61 -14.69 -6.71
N ALA A 2 11.61 -14.59 -7.59
CA ALA A 2 10.20 -14.57 -7.21
C ALA A 2 9.76 -15.98 -6.76
N GLN A 3 9.05 -16.08 -5.63
CA GLN A 3 8.51 -17.36 -5.16
C GLN A 3 7.40 -17.82 -6.13
N PRO A 4 7.39 -19.08 -6.58
CA PRO A 4 6.32 -19.59 -7.42
C PRO A 4 5.04 -19.70 -6.58
N GLY A 5 4.05 -18.85 -6.85
CA GLY A 5 2.70 -19.00 -6.28
C GLY A 5 1.96 -17.73 -5.86
N ILE A 6 2.58 -16.55 -5.91
CA ILE A 6 1.86 -15.29 -5.65
C ILE A 6 2.01 -14.38 -6.85
N GLU A 7 1.02 -14.40 -7.72
CA GLU A 7 0.84 -13.39 -8.76
C GLU A 7 0.05 -12.23 -8.15
N LEU A 8 0.69 -11.07 -8.03
CA LEU A 8 0.02 -9.85 -7.60
C LEU A 8 -0.79 -9.33 -8.79
N LEU A 9 -2.11 -9.27 -8.63
CA LEU A 9 -3.06 -8.81 -9.67
C LEU A 9 -2.96 -7.31 -9.98
N CYS A 10 -2.17 -6.60 -9.19
CA CYS A 10 -1.99 -5.17 -9.31
C CYS A 10 -0.70 -4.83 -10.09
N PRO A 11 -0.64 -3.70 -10.82
CA PRO A 11 0.55 -3.29 -11.55
C PRO A 11 1.79 -3.12 -10.63
N PRO A 12 3.02 -3.39 -11.09
CA PRO A 12 4.22 -3.30 -10.24
C PRO A 12 4.41 -1.95 -9.55
N ILE A 13 3.99 -0.86 -10.20
CA ILE A 13 4.07 0.50 -9.67
C ILE A 13 3.27 0.69 -8.37
N VAL A 14 2.26 -0.15 -8.10
CA VAL A 14 1.46 -0.06 -6.87
C VAL A 14 1.88 -1.06 -5.80
N HIS A 15 2.82 -1.96 -6.06
CA HIS A 15 3.21 -3.02 -5.11
C HIS A 15 3.82 -2.44 -3.83
N GLU A 16 4.80 -1.55 -3.97
CA GLU A 16 5.49 -0.91 -2.85
C GLU A 16 4.55 -0.04 -2.00
N PRO A 17 3.75 0.89 -2.56
CA PRO A 17 2.83 1.68 -1.74
C PRO A 17 1.70 0.84 -1.13
N ALA A 18 1.26 -0.25 -1.79
CA ALA A 18 0.31 -1.20 -1.21
C ALA A 18 0.91 -1.95 -0.02
N HIS A 19 2.17 -2.37 -0.12
CA HIS A 19 2.89 -3.01 0.97
C HIS A 19 3.00 -2.09 2.17
N THR A 20 3.38 -0.82 1.94
CA THR A 20 3.50 0.21 2.98
C THR A 20 2.16 0.47 3.67
N LEU A 21 1.06 0.60 2.93
CA LEU A 21 -0.28 0.73 3.53
C LEU A 21 -0.63 -0.48 4.41
N ASN A 22 -0.38 -1.71 3.92
CA ASN A 22 -0.64 -2.92 4.69
C ASN A 22 0.18 -2.95 5.97
N GLN A 23 1.46 -2.57 5.93
CA GLN A 23 2.28 -2.50 7.14
C GLN A 23 1.65 -1.55 8.17
N VAL A 24 1.18 -0.37 7.74
CA VAL A 24 0.55 0.62 8.60
C VAL A 24 -0.74 0.10 9.23
N VAL A 25 -1.59 -0.63 8.48
CA VAL A 25 -2.79 -1.26 9.05
C VAL A 25 -2.47 -2.20 10.21
N TRP A 26 -1.36 -2.93 10.14
CA TRP A 26 -1.00 -3.96 11.11
C TRP A 26 -0.07 -3.50 12.23
N GLN A 27 0.42 -2.24 12.24
CA GLN A 27 1.21 -1.78 13.39
C GLN A 27 0.32 -1.52 14.60
N ASP A 28 0.92 -1.70 15.78
CA ASP A 28 0.30 -1.60 17.10
C ASP A 28 -0.62 -0.38 17.22
N PRO A 29 -1.81 -0.52 17.80
CA PRO A 29 -2.73 0.60 17.95
C PRO A 29 -2.12 1.63 18.90
N SER A 30 -1.47 2.65 18.33
CA SER A 30 -1.16 3.90 19.03
C SER A 30 -2.46 4.63 19.39
N GLU A 31 -2.37 5.70 20.18
CA GLU A 31 -3.51 6.60 20.45
C GLU A 31 -4.10 7.21 19.16
N GLU A 32 -3.32 7.21 18.09
CA GLU A 32 -3.68 7.76 16.78
C GLU A 32 -4.58 6.77 16.02
N THR A 33 -5.65 7.29 15.41
CA THR A 33 -6.59 6.44 14.68
C THR A 33 -5.91 5.81 13.46
N ILE A 34 -6.38 4.63 13.04
CA ILE A 34 -5.92 4.00 11.79
C ILE A 34 -6.07 4.96 10.60
N ALA A 35 -7.10 5.82 10.60
CA ALA A 35 -7.32 6.80 9.53
C ALA A 35 -6.20 7.84 9.45
N GLU A 36 -5.80 8.41 10.59
CA GLU A 36 -4.70 9.38 10.69
C GLU A 36 -3.37 8.76 10.27
N ARG A 37 -3.10 7.53 10.72
CA ARG A 37 -1.89 6.78 10.37
C ARG A 37 -1.80 6.47 8.88
N LEU A 38 -2.93 6.19 8.22
CA LEU A 38 -2.97 5.85 6.79
C LEU A 38 -2.90 7.08 5.87
N GLU A 39 -3.29 8.25 6.34
CA GLU A 39 -3.38 9.47 5.52
C GLU A 39 -2.09 9.83 4.77
N PRO A 40 -0.89 9.82 5.37
CA PRO A 40 0.35 10.12 4.65
C PRO A 40 0.68 9.07 3.56
N HIS A 41 0.19 7.84 3.69
CA HIS A 41 0.50 6.73 2.77
C HIS A 41 -0.55 6.58 1.65
N LYS A 42 -1.79 7.01 1.90
CA LYS A 42 -2.89 7.01 0.93
C LYS A 42 -2.57 7.83 -0.32
N VAL A 43 -1.97 9.00 -0.16
CA VAL A 43 -1.65 9.89 -1.29
C VAL A 43 -0.69 9.20 -2.26
N ALA A 44 0.36 8.56 -1.74
CA ALA A 44 1.34 7.83 -2.55
C ALA A 44 0.70 6.65 -3.29
N PHE A 45 -0.14 5.86 -2.61
CA PHE A 45 -0.86 4.76 -3.23
C PHE A 45 -1.83 5.23 -4.32
N LEU A 46 -2.64 6.25 -4.06
CA LEU A 46 -3.61 6.77 -5.02
C LEU A 46 -2.92 7.38 -6.25
N ALA A 47 -1.77 8.04 -6.07
CA ALA A 47 -0.98 8.56 -7.18
C ALA A 47 -0.45 7.43 -8.07
N ALA A 48 0.14 6.38 -7.48
CA ALA A 48 0.62 5.21 -8.20
C ALA A 48 -0.52 4.45 -8.90
N ALA A 49 -1.65 4.26 -8.22
CA ALA A 49 -2.83 3.61 -8.79
C ALA A 49 -3.37 4.40 -9.99
N ARG A 50 -3.49 5.73 -9.87
CA ARG A 50 -3.91 6.58 -10.98
C ARG A 50 -2.93 6.53 -12.16
N HIS A 51 -1.62 6.54 -11.89
CA HIS A 51 -0.61 6.38 -12.95
C HIS A 51 -0.74 5.04 -13.68
N SER A 52 -1.14 3.97 -12.97
CA SER A 52 -1.30 2.64 -13.58
C SER A 52 -2.52 2.48 -14.50
N LEU A 53 -3.47 3.43 -14.45
CA LEU A 53 -4.70 3.41 -15.25
C LEU A 53 -4.58 4.22 -16.56
N ASN A 54 -3.51 4.99 -16.72
CA ASN A 54 -3.20 5.77 -17.93
C ASN A 54 -2.22 5.01 -18.82
#